data_AF-A0A0G3UVG2-F1
#
_entry.id   AF-A0A0G3UVG2-F1
#
_cell.length_a   1.000
_cell.length_b   1.000
_cell.length_c   1.000
_cell.angle_alpha   90.00
_cell.angle_beta   90.00
_cell.angle_gamma   90.00
#
_symmetry.space_group_name_H-M   'P 1'
#
loop_
_entity.id
_entity.type
_entity.pdbx_description
1 polymer ?
#
loop_
_entity_poly.entity_id
_entity_poly.type
_entity_poly.pdbx_seq_one_letter_code
_entity_poly.pdbx_strand_id
1 'polypeptide(L)'
;MGLDPRLEAGRIDVERVAAIAVVASAHSDGYAATAHLLGLLAALPAPTEAGEHFWSDLWRSSGSLYLLPANIKEYVLSSLAGEGAGLAGQILSALDEMTPPQRIAAGEVIGQALSESDHLPDLKTQVIGELWLRDLELTAWRVLHADHKSADPARRKAFLAAWTSA
;
A
#
# COMPACT_ATOMS: atom_id res chain seq x y z
N MET A 1 26.78 28.54 34.05
CA MET A 1 27.26 27.15 33.96
C MET A 1 26.45 26.46 32.87
N GLY A 2 27.08 26.17 31.73
CA GLY A 2 26.44 25.49 30.61
C GLY A 2 26.39 23.99 30.87
N LEU A 3 25.21 23.40 30.68
CA LEU A 3 25.03 21.96 30.73
C LEU A 3 25.68 21.34 29.48
N ASP A 4 26.47 20.29 29.67
CA ASP A 4 27.14 19.56 28.60
C ASP A 4 26.08 18.86 27.72
N PRO A 5 25.97 19.18 26.41
CA PRO A 5 25.01 18.57 25.50
C PRO A 5 25.17 17.04 25.40
N ARG A 6 26.33 16.50 25.80
CA ARG A 6 26.62 15.06 25.79
C ARG A 6 25.92 14.30 26.92
N LEU A 7 25.45 14.98 27.97
CA LEU A 7 24.72 14.35 29.08
C LEU A 7 23.23 14.19 28.79
N GLU A 8 22.63 15.01 27.91
CA GLU A 8 21.23 14.84 27.47
C GLU A 8 21.04 13.70 26.46
N ALA A 9 22.11 13.25 25.80
CA ALA A 9 22.11 12.10 24.90
C ALA A 9 22.18 10.74 25.63
N GLY A 10 22.39 10.75 26.95
CA GLY A 10 22.54 9.55 27.77
C GLY A 10 21.20 8.98 28.21
N ARG A 11 20.75 7.93 27.50
CA ARG A 11 19.52 7.11 27.72
C ARG A 11 18.24 7.69 27.12
N ILE A 12 18.16 7.64 25.79
CA ILE A 12 16.85 7.43 25.17
C ILE A 12 16.43 6.01 25.55
N ASP A 13 15.41 5.89 26.39
CA ASP A 13 14.80 4.61 26.76
C ASP A 13 14.20 3.91 25.53
N VAL A 14 14.16 2.57 25.54
CA VAL A 14 13.69 1.74 24.42
C VAL A 14 12.26 2.12 24.02
N GLU A 15 11.41 2.46 24.99
CA GLU A 15 10.05 2.95 24.72
C GLU A 15 10.04 4.27 23.94
N ARG A 16 10.98 5.16 24.25
CA ARG A 16 11.11 6.45 23.58
C ARG A 16 11.71 6.31 22.17
N VAL A 17 12.65 5.37 21.99
CA VAL A 17 13.15 4.98 20.65
C VAL A 17 12.02 4.37 19.83
N ALA A 18 11.22 3.47 20.41
CA ALA A 18 10.08 2.84 19.75
C ALA A 18 9.01 3.88 19.37
N ALA A 19 8.68 4.82 20.27
CA ALA A 19 7.75 5.90 19.97
C ALA A 19 8.26 6.81 18.83
N ILE A 20 9.54 7.18 18.84
CA ILE A 20 10.15 7.96 17.74
C ILE A 20 10.16 7.15 16.44
N ALA A 21 10.47 5.85 16.50
CA ALA A 21 10.47 4.97 15.34
C ALA A 21 9.06 4.81 14.74
N VAL A 22 8.03 4.69 15.58
CA VAL A 22 6.61 4.64 15.16
C VAL A 22 6.18 5.96 14.52
N VAL A 23 6.56 7.10 15.10
CA VAL A 23 6.23 8.40 14.51
C VAL A 23 6.99 8.60 13.19
N ALA A 24 8.27 8.23 13.13
CA ALA A 24 9.09 8.33 11.93
C ALA A 24 8.60 7.37 10.82
N SER A 25 8.15 6.17 11.17
CA SER A 25 7.57 5.23 10.21
C SER A 25 6.19 5.69 9.73
N ALA A 26 5.33 6.23 10.61
CA ALA A 26 4.06 6.83 10.21
C ALA A 26 4.23 8.03 9.26
N HIS A 27 5.33 8.75 9.37
CA HIS A 27 5.70 9.84 8.45
C HIS A 27 6.56 9.39 7.25
N SER A 28 6.91 8.11 7.15
CA SER A 28 7.59 7.57 5.98
C SER A 28 6.56 7.30 4.88
N ASP A 29 6.72 7.98 3.74
CA ASP A 29 5.88 7.80 2.55
C ASP A 29 5.69 6.31 2.19
N GLY A 30 6.74 5.50 2.34
CA GLY A 30 6.71 4.06 2.01
C GLY A 30 5.91 3.22 3.00
N TYR A 31 6.02 3.50 4.30
CA TYR A 31 5.23 2.82 5.33
C TYR A 31 3.76 3.22 5.25
N ALA A 32 3.47 4.50 5.06
CA ALA A 32 2.11 4.99 4.88
C ALA A 32 1.47 4.39 3.61
N ALA A 33 2.20 4.33 2.50
CA ALA A 33 1.72 3.71 1.27
C ALA A 33 1.51 2.19 1.43
N THR A 34 2.42 1.49 2.14
CA THR A 34 2.27 0.06 2.43
C THR A 34 1.05 -0.23 3.30
N ALA A 35 0.83 0.59 4.34
CA ALA A 35 -0.34 0.49 5.21
C ALA A 35 -1.64 0.73 4.43
N HIS A 36 -1.66 1.72 3.54
CA HIS A 36 -2.83 1.99 2.68
C HIS A 36 -3.10 0.84 1.71
N LEU A 37 -2.05 0.26 1.12
CA LEU A 37 -2.16 -0.91 0.23
C LEU A 37 -2.80 -2.10 0.96
N LEU A 38 -2.36 -2.36 2.20
CA LEU A 38 -2.96 -3.37 3.06
C LEU A 38 -4.40 -3.04 3.45
N GLY A 39 -4.70 -1.77 3.70
CA GLY A 39 -6.06 -1.29 3.99
C GLY A 39 -7.02 -1.53 2.84
N LEU A 40 -6.59 -1.30 1.59
CA LEU A 40 -7.38 -1.58 0.39
C LEU A 40 -7.69 -3.08 0.26
N LEU A 41 -6.72 -3.95 0.51
CA LEU A 41 -6.93 -5.41 0.50
C LEU A 41 -7.82 -5.87 1.65
N ALA A 42 -7.69 -5.27 2.84
CA ALA A 42 -8.50 -5.58 4.00
C ALA A 42 -9.97 -5.16 3.86
N ALA A 43 -10.27 -4.23 2.95
CA ALA A 43 -11.64 -3.85 2.60
C ALA A 43 -12.37 -4.92 1.75
N LEU A 44 -11.64 -5.88 1.17
CA LEU A 44 -12.23 -6.97 0.41
C LEU A 44 -12.72 -8.11 1.34
N PRO A 45 -13.66 -8.96 0.88
CA PRO A 45 -14.07 -10.14 1.64
C PRO A 45 -12.90 -10.99 2.09
N ALA A 46 -12.86 -11.33 3.38
CA ALA A 46 -11.78 -12.13 3.95
C ALA A 46 -11.65 -13.49 3.22
N PRO A 47 -10.43 -14.01 2.99
CA PRO A 47 -10.18 -15.27 2.30
C PRO A 47 -10.49 -16.47 3.21
N THR A 48 -11.76 -16.60 3.56
CA THR A 48 -12.39 -17.67 4.35
C THR A 48 -13.44 -18.36 3.48
N GLU A 49 -14.08 -19.41 3.98
CA GLU A 49 -15.19 -20.08 3.26
C GLU A 49 -16.28 -19.07 2.84
N ALA A 50 -16.58 -18.07 3.67
CA ALA A 50 -17.58 -17.04 3.35
C ALA A 50 -17.17 -16.12 2.18
N GLY A 51 -15.86 -15.90 1.98
CA GLY A 51 -15.33 -15.04 0.92
C GLY A 51 -14.87 -15.79 -0.32
N GLU A 52 -14.90 -17.13 -0.33
CA GLU A 52 -14.38 -17.97 -1.42
C GLU A 52 -15.00 -17.63 -2.77
N HIS A 53 -16.31 -17.33 -2.77
CA HIS A 53 -17.03 -16.97 -4.00
C HIS A 53 -16.48 -15.68 -4.61
N PHE A 54 -16.26 -14.66 -3.77
CA PHE A 54 -15.67 -13.39 -4.20
C PHE A 54 -14.31 -13.59 -4.86
N TRP A 55 -13.41 -14.35 -4.23
CA TRP A 55 -12.05 -14.58 -4.77
C TRP A 55 -12.08 -15.41 -6.06
N SER A 56 -13.00 -16.37 -6.15
CA SER A 56 -13.21 -17.17 -7.36
C SER A 56 -13.71 -16.32 -8.53
N ASP A 57 -14.69 -15.44 -8.27
CA ASP A 57 -15.26 -14.57 -9.28
C ASP A 57 -14.28 -13.47 -9.69
N LEU A 58 -13.52 -12.92 -8.75
CA LEU A 58 -12.46 -11.96 -9.04
C LEU A 58 -11.40 -12.58 -9.95
N TRP A 59 -10.98 -13.83 -9.67
CA TRP A 59 -10.04 -14.54 -10.54
C TRP A 59 -10.60 -14.75 -11.95
N ARG A 60 -11.85 -15.25 -12.07
CA ARG A 60 -12.47 -15.46 -13.38
C ARG A 60 -12.61 -14.15 -14.18
N SER A 61 -12.98 -13.07 -13.51
CA SER A 61 -13.20 -11.76 -14.13
C SER A 61 -11.89 -11.05 -14.50
N SER A 62 -10.89 -11.10 -13.63
CA SER A 62 -9.58 -10.49 -13.89
C SER A 62 -8.70 -11.32 -14.83
N GLY A 63 -8.86 -12.63 -14.84
CA GLY A 63 -7.97 -13.56 -15.51
C GLY A 63 -6.58 -13.69 -14.87
N SER A 64 -6.31 -12.99 -13.78
CA SER A 64 -5.00 -13.03 -13.12
C SER A 64 -5.02 -13.91 -11.88
N LEU A 65 -4.06 -14.82 -11.81
CA LEU A 65 -3.85 -15.65 -10.63
C LEU A 65 -3.16 -14.88 -9.50
N TYR A 66 -2.51 -13.76 -9.79
CA TYR A 66 -1.68 -13.04 -8.82
C TYR A 66 -2.47 -12.45 -7.64
N LEU A 67 -3.76 -12.14 -7.83
CA LEU A 67 -4.64 -11.64 -6.77
C LEU A 67 -5.27 -12.74 -5.92
N LEU A 68 -5.12 -14.02 -6.29
CA LEU A 68 -5.67 -15.11 -5.47
C LEU A 68 -5.02 -15.11 -4.08
N PRO A 69 -5.79 -15.35 -3.01
CA PRO A 69 -5.26 -15.37 -1.65
C PRO A 69 -4.04 -16.28 -1.49
N ALA A 70 -4.05 -17.45 -2.13
CA ALA A 70 -2.93 -18.39 -2.09
C ALA A 70 -1.63 -17.83 -2.68
N ASN A 71 -1.72 -16.95 -3.68
CA ASN A 71 -0.58 -16.41 -4.42
C ASN A 71 -0.10 -15.06 -3.87
N ILE A 72 -0.95 -14.32 -3.15
CA ILE A 72 -0.62 -13.02 -2.58
C ILE A 72 -0.24 -13.10 -1.08
N LYS A 73 -0.59 -14.20 -0.39
CA LYS A 73 -0.46 -14.36 1.07
C LYS A 73 0.93 -14.01 1.61
N GLU A 74 1.99 -14.54 0.98
CA GLU A 74 3.36 -14.29 1.45
C GLU A 74 3.70 -12.80 1.39
N TYR A 75 3.36 -12.14 0.29
CA TYR A 75 3.58 -10.71 0.12
C TYR A 75 2.78 -9.86 1.11
N VAL A 76 1.55 -10.27 1.45
CA VAL A 76 0.73 -9.61 2.49
C VAL A 76 1.42 -9.73 3.86
N LEU A 77 1.92 -10.92 4.20
CA LEU A 77 2.61 -11.15 5.48
C LEU A 77 3.91 -10.35 5.57
N SER A 78 4.72 -10.31 4.51
CA SER A 78 5.93 -9.47 4.46
C SER A 78 5.59 -7.98 4.56
N SER A 79 4.52 -7.53 3.91
CA SER A 79 4.07 -6.13 3.98
C SER A 79 3.61 -5.73 5.39
N LEU A 80 2.98 -6.64 6.13
CA LEU A 80 2.65 -6.44 7.55
C LEU A 80 3.91 -6.28 8.43
N ALA A 81 5.05 -6.83 8.00
CA ALA A 81 6.34 -6.64 8.63
C ALA A 81 7.09 -5.38 8.13
N GLY A 82 6.50 -4.61 7.20
CA GLY A 82 7.07 -3.38 6.64
C GLY A 82 7.73 -3.54 5.26
N GLU A 83 7.75 -4.75 4.69
CA GLU A 83 8.33 -5.05 3.38
C GLU A 83 7.27 -4.98 2.28
N GLY A 84 6.82 -3.77 1.95
CA GLY A 84 5.70 -3.56 1.01
C GLY A 84 6.04 -3.77 -0.48
N ALA A 85 7.32 -3.73 -0.87
CA ALA A 85 7.73 -3.71 -2.27
C ALA A 85 7.30 -4.97 -3.04
N GLY A 86 7.37 -6.14 -2.41
CA GLY A 86 6.94 -7.40 -3.02
C GLY A 86 5.45 -7.41 -3.34
N LEU A 87 4.61 -6.95 -2.40
CA LEU A 87 3.16 -6.86 -2.60
C LEU A 87 2.80 -5.84 -3.68
N ALA A 88 3.47 -4.70 -3.70
CA ALA A 88 3.28 -3.70 -4.74
C ALA A 88 3.65 -4.24 -6.13
N GLY A 89 4.76 -4.96 -6.25
CA GLY A 89 5.15 -5.63 -7.49
C GLY A 89 4.10 -6.64 -7.95
N GLN A 90 3.65 -7.52 -7.05
CA GLN A 90 2.62 -8.52 -7.32
C GLN A 90 1.32 -7.88 -7.84
N ILE A 91 0.88 -6.79 -7.22
CA ILE A 91 -0.33 -6.06 -7.61
C ILE A 91 -0.18 -5.46 -9.02
N LEU A 92 0.95 -4.82 -9.31
CA LEU A 92 1.18 -4.24 -10.63
C LEU A 92 1.26 -5.31 -11.71
N SER A 93 1.89 -6.45 -11.44
CA SER A 93 1.87 -7.60 -12.34
C SER A 93 0.45 -8.13 -12.58
N ALA A 94 -0.38 -8.19 -11.54
CA ALA A 94 -1.77 -8.58 -11.69
C ALA A 94 -2.55 -7.63 -12.61
N LEU A 95 -2.36 -6.32 -12.44
CA LEU A 95 -3.03 -5.31 -13.24
C LEU A 95 -2.53 -5.28 -14.70
N ASP A 96 -1.24 -5.54 -14.92
CA ASP A 96 -0.64 -5.61 -16.25
C ASP A 96 -1.16 -6.82 -17.06
N GLU A 97 -1.44 -7.94 -16.40
CA GLU A 97 -2.06 -9.11 -17.04
C GLU A 97 -3.52 -8.89 -17.47
N MET A 98 -4.22 -7.91 -16.87
CA MET A 98 -5.62 -7.67 -17.17
C MET A 98 -5.78 -6.93 -18.51
N THR A 99 -6.50 -7.55 -19.44
CA THR A 99 -7.01 -6.82 -20.60
C THR A 99 -8.03 -5.75 -20.16
N PRO A 100 -8.29 -4.71 -20.99
CA PRO A 100 -9.27 -3.69 -20.63
C PRO A 100 -10.66 -4.25 -20.26
N PRO A 101 -11.23 -5.24 -20.98
CA PRO A 101 -12.49 -5.87 -20.56
C PRO A 101 -12.41 -6.60 -19.22
N GLN A 102 -11.31 -7.32 -18.96
CA GLN A 102 -11.09 -7.99 -17.67
C GLN A 102 -10.96 -7.01 -16.51
N ARG A 103 -10.30 -5.86 -16.75
CA ARG A 103 -10.19 -4.81 -15.74
C ARG A 103 -11.56 -4.22 -15.37
N ILE A 104 -12.46 -4.07 -16.35
CA ILE A 104 -13.85 -3.66 -16.10
C ILE A 104 -14.59 -4.73 -15.30
N ALA A 105 -14.53 -5.99 -15.73
CA ALA A 105 -15.20 -7.10 -15.05
C ALA A 105 -14.70 -7.31 -13.60
N ALA A 106 -13.39 -7.21 -13.38
CA ALA A 106 -12.79 -7.25 -12.05
C ALA A 106 -13.29 -6.08 -11.18
N GLY A 107 -13.38 -4.88 -11.76
CA GLY A 107 -13.96 -3.71 -11.12
C GLY A 107 -15.42 -3.94 -10.70
N GLU A 108 -16.25 -4.59 -11.53
CA GLU A 108 -17.63 -4.89 -11.17
C GLU A 108 -17.72 -5.84 -9.95
N VAL A 109 -16.91 -6.90 -9.91
CA VAL A 109 -16.85 -7.83 -8.77
C VAL A 109 -16.41 -7.12 -7.49
N ILE A 110 -15.36 -6.31 -7.55
CA ILE A 110 -14.85 -5.53 -6.42
C ILE A 110 -15.89 -4.51 -5.95
N GLY A 111 -16.49 -3.79 -6.90
CA GLY A 111 -17.51 -2.79 -6.63
C GLY A 111 -18.74 -3.35 -5.96
N GLN A 112 -19.18 -4.54 -6.38
CA GLN A 112 -20.29 -5.27 -5.76
C GLN A 112 -19.97 -5.58 -4.29
N ALA A 113 -18.81 -6.20 -4.03
CA ALA A 113 -18.39 -6.55 -2.67
C ALA A 113 -18.25 -5.32 -1.76
N LEU A 114 -17.71 -4.22 -2.28
CA LEU A 114 -17.58 -2.98 -1.51
C LEU A 114 -18.93 -2.31 -1.24
N SER A 115 -19.85 -2.35 -2.21
CA SER A 115 -21.21 -1.79 -2.06
C SER A 115 -22.05 -2.53 -1.01
N GLU A 116 -21.82 -3.83 -0.85
CA GLU A 116 -22.47 -4.67 0.16
C GLU A 116 -21.92 -4.43 1.58
N SER A 117 -20.72 -3.87 1.68
CA SER A 117 -19.99 -3.72 2.95
C SER A 117 -20.26 -2.42 3.71
N ASP A 118 -20.42 -1.24 3.07
CA ASP A 118 -21.14 -0.04 3.60
C ASP A 118 -21.02 1.27 2.76
N HIS A 119 -22.03 2.17 2.92
CA HIS A 119 -22.06 3.66 2.79
C HIS A 119 -21.99 4.41 1.43
N LEU A 120 -22.04 3.76 0.26
CA LEU A 120 -22.18 4.47 -1.04
C LEU A 120 -23.37 3.98 -1.88
N PRO A 121 -24.62 4.11 -1.40
CA PRO A 121 -25.80 3.55 -2.06
C PRO A 121 -26.08 4.14 -3.46
N ASP A 122 -25.56 5.33 -3.75
CA ASP A 122 -25.88 6.07 -4.98
C ASP A 122 -24.84 5.91 -6.09
N LEU A 123 -23.69 5.26 -5.81
CA LEU A 123 -22.65 5.03 -6.81
C LEU A 123 -22.81 3.66 -7.46
N LYS A 124 -22.73 3.64 -8.79
CA LYS A 124 -22.69 2.38 -9.54
C LYS A 124 -21.49 1.55 -9.07
N THR A 125 -21.71 0.26 -8.82
CA THR A 125 -20.68 -0.71 -8.43
C THR A 125 -19.46 -0.64 -9.33
N GLN A 126 -19.67 -0.53 -10.65
CA GLN A 126 -18.61 -0.34 -11.64
C GLN A 126 -17.68 0.85 -11.31
N VAL A 127 -18.24 1.99 -10.89
CA VAL A 127 -17.45 3.20 -10.55
C VAL A 127 -16.67 2.98 -9.26
N ILE A 128 -17.27 2.33 -8.26
CA ILE A 128 -16.62 2.02 -6.99
C ILE A 128 -15.39 1.13 -7.23
N GLY A 129 -15.55 0.05 -8.01
CA GLY A 129 -14.45 -0.84 -8.33
C GLY A 129 -13.37 -0.22 -9.22
N GLU A 130 -13.75 0.62 -10.19
CA GLU A 130 -12.78 1.37 -11.00
C GLU A 130 -11.91 2.30 -10.14
N LEU A 131 -12.53 3.03 -9.20
CA LEU A 131 -11.81 3.90 -8.27
C LEU A 131 -10.91 3.11 -7.34
N TRP A 132 -11.39 1.98 -6.81
CA TRP A 132 -10.59 1.10 -5.97
C TRP A 132 -9.38 0.55 -6.74
N LEU A 133 -9.56 0.06 -7.97
CA LEU A 133 -8.46 -0.45 -8.81
C LEU A 133 -7.43 0.64 -9.14
N ARG A 134 -7.88 1.89 -9.36
CA ARG A 134 -6.97 3.04 -9.57
C ARG A 134 -6.19 3.39 -8.31
N ASP A 135 -6.86 3.41 -7.15
CA ASP A 135 -6.19 3.71 -5.89
C ASP A 135 -5.18 2.60 -5.53
N LEU A 136 -5.53 1.34 -5.79
CA LEU A 136 -4.65 0.19 -5.65
C LEU A 136 -3.39 0.36 -6.52
N GLU A 137 -3.56 0.64 -7.81
CA GLU A 137 -2.44 0.84 -8.75
C GLU A 137 -1.53 2.01 -8.33
N LEU A 138 -2.13 3.16 -8.03
CA LEU A 138 -1.41 4.36 -7.61
C LEU A 138 -0.61 4.11 -6.33
N THR A 139 -1.20 3.38 -5.39
CA THR A 139 -0.58 3.08 -4.10
C THR A 139 0.55 2.07 -4.25
N ALA A 140 0.39 1.05 -5.10
CA ALA A 140 1.49 0.14 -5.43
C ALA A 140 2.69 0.90 -6.04
N TRP A 141 2.46 1.83 -6.96
CA TRP A 141 3.52 2.69 -7.48
C TRP A 141 4.20 3.55 -6.40
N ARG A 142 3.42 4.11 -5.46
CA ARG A 142 3.98 4.87 -4.33
C ARG A 142 4.89 4.03 -3.44
N VAL A 143 4.50 2.79 -3.16
CA VAL A 143 5.32 1.83 -2.40
C VAL A 143 6.64 1.57 -3.12
N LEU A 144 6.59 1.19 -4.41
CA LEU A 144 7.81 0.93 -5.18
C LEU A 144 8.71 2.17 -5.30
N HIS A 145 8.13 3.35 -5.51
CA HIS A 145 8.90 4.58 -5.60
C HIS A 145 9.55 4.94 -4.25
N ALA A 146 8.88 4.69 -3.13
CA ALA A 146 9.44 4.89 -1.80
C ALA A 146 10.57 3.90 -1.49
N ASP A 147 10.45 2.64 -1.92
CA ASP A 147 11.49 1.61 -1.81
C ASP A 147 12.73 1.95 -2.66
N HIS A 148 12.52 2.50 -3.87
CA HIS A 148 13.61 2.95 -4.75
C HIS A 148 14.33 4.23 -4.29
N LYS A 149 13.83 4.94 -3.25
CA LYS A 149 14.51 6.14 -2.71
C LYS A 149 15.74 5.73 -1.90
N SER A 150 16.80 5.31 -2.59
CA SER A 150 18.17 5.60 -2.16
C SER A 150 18.33 7.12 -2.26
N ALA A 151 18.15 7.84 -1.15
CA ALA A 151 18.40 9.27 -1.10
C ALA A 151 19.89 9.51 -1.32
N ASP A 152 20.30 9.80 -2.56
CA ASP A 152 21.64 10.31 -2.85
C ASP A 152 21.82 11.61 -2.04
N PRO A 153 22.64 11.58 -0.97
CA PRO A 153 22.79 12.71 -0.07
C PRO A 153 23.37 13.92 -0.80
N ALA A 154 24.18 13.70 -1.84
CA ALA A 154 24.77 14.75 -2.66
C ALA A 154 23.69 15.48 -3.47
N ARG A 155 22.76 14.73 -4.09
CA ARG A 155 21.65 15.29 -4.85
C ARG A 155 20.68 16.10 -3.98
N ARG A 156 20.40 15.60 -2.77
CA ARG A 156 19.58 16.35 -1.78
C ARG A 156 20.25 17.65 -1.35
N LYS A 157 21.56 17.61 -1.09
CA LYS A 157 22.34 18.80 -0.72
C LYS A 157 22.39 19.82 -1.86
N ALA A 158 22.56 19.38 -3.10
CA ALA A 158 22.55 20.24 -4.28
C ALA A 158 21.18 20.91 -4.50
N PHE A 159 20.08 20.16 -4.33
CA PHE A 159 18.73 20.70 -4.42
C PHE A 159 18.48 21.80 -3.37
N LEU A 160 18.83 21.54 -2.11
CA LEU A 160 18.68 22.55 -1.03
C LEU A 160 19.52 23.79 -1.32
N ALA A 161 20.78 23.62 -1.73
CA ALA A 161 21.66 24.73 -2.05
C ALA A 161 21.06 25.64 -3.12
N ALA A 162 20.54 25.06 -4.22
CA ALA A 162 19.94 25.81 -5.33
C ALA A 162 18.74 26.67 -4.92
N TRP A 163 17.93 26.21 -3.97
CA TRP A 163 16.75 26.93 -3.48
C TRP A 163 17.04 27.93 -2.37
N THR A 164 18.10 27.71 -1.58
CA THR A 164 18.54 28.68 -0.55
C THR A 164 19.42 29.80 -1.09
N SER A 165 19.96 29.65 -2.30
CA SER A 165 20.80 30.65 -2.97
C SER A 165 20.05 31.54 -3.97
N ALA A 166 18.72 31.41 -4.06
CA ALA A 166 17.84 32.16 -4.97
C ALA A 166 17.13 33.31 -4.25
#